data_AF-A0A1A6AQ94-F1
#
_entry.id   AF-A0A1A6AQ94-F1
#
_cell.length_a   1.000
_cell.length_b   1.000
_cell.length_c   1.000
_cell.angle_alpha   90.00
_cell.angle_beta   90.00
_cell.angle_gamma   90.00
#
_symmetry.space_group_name_H-M   'P 1'
#
loop_
_entity.id
_entity.type
_entity.pdbx_description
1 polymer ?
#
loop_
_entity_poly.entity_id
_entity_poly.type
_entity_poly.pdbx_seq_one_letter_code
_entity_poly.pdbx_strand_id
1 'polypeptide(L)' 'MKIYVTKNLSYISDELKKRGYIIVTDDSDTKYDVIICKLKDNGLANLNIKNKDILIIDLGKKNIEEIEYILRDRVF' A
#
# COMPACT_ATOMS: atom_id res chain seq x y z
N MET A 1 8.66 7.31 -1.44
CA MET A 1 7.37 6.68 -1.71
C MET A 1 6.62 6.42 -0.40
N LYS A 2 5.50 7.11 -0.17
CA LYS A 2 4.59 6.90 0.97
C LYS A 2 3.57 5.81 0.63
N ILE A 3 3.59 4.74 1.39
CA ILE A 3 2.74 3.57 1.16
C ILE A 3 1.68 3.48 2.25
N TYR A 4 0.42 3.46 1.84
CA TYR A 4 -0.67 3.05 2.72
C TYR A 4 -0.92 1.54 2.59
N VAL A 5 -1.07 0.87 3.72
CA VAL A 5 -1.44 -0.55 3.78
C VAL A 5 -2.70 -0.67 4.61
N THR A 6 -3.69 -1.39 4.10
CA THR A 6 -4.98 -1.56 4.79
C THR A 6 -4.76 -2.24 6.15
N LYS A 7 -5.48 -1.81 7.20
CA LYS A 7 -5.23 -2.21 8.59
C LYS A 7 -5.19 -3.73 8.84
N ASN A 8 -5.97 -4.51 8.09
CA ASN A 8 -6.02 -5.98 8.17
C ASN A 8 -4.81 -6.69 7.53
N LEU A 9 -3.85 -5.94 6.98
CA LEU A 9 -2.63 -6.44 6.34
C LEU A 9 -1.36 -5.95 7.07
N SER A 10 -1.41 -5.86 8.39
CA SER A 10 -0.28 -5.36 9.21
C SER A 10 1.04 -6.10 8.92
N TYR A 11 0.99 -7.40 8.66
CA TYR A 11 2.18 -8.20 8.30
C TYR A 11 2.90 -7.66 7.06
N ILE A 12 2.17 -7.18 6.04
CA ILE A 12 2.77 -6.54 4.86
C ILE A 12 3.43 -5.22 5.27
N SER A 13 2.76 -4.43 6.10
CA SER A 13 3.30 -3.16 6.57
C SER A 13 4.59 -3.34 7.37
N ASP A 14 4.67 -4.38 8.20
CA ASP A 14 5.84 -4.66 9.02
C ASP A 14 7.02 -5.14 8.17
N GLU A 15 6.78 -6.01 7.19
CA GLU A 15 7.81 -6.45 6.26
C GLU A 15 8.34 -5.30 5.38
N LEU A 16 7.45 -4.44 4.88
CA LEU A 16 7.87 -3.26 4.10
C LEU A 16 8.67 -2.25 4.95
N LYS A 17 8.30 -2.04 6.22
CA LYS A 17 9.09 -1.19 7.14
C LYS A 17 10.50 -1.76 7.34
N LYS A 18 10.65 -3.07 7.55
CA LYS A 18 11.95 -3.74 7.68
C LYS A 18 12.83 -3.55 6.44
N ARG A 19 12.21 -3.44 5.26
CA ARG A 19 12.88 -3.20 3.96
C ARG A 19 13.12 -1.71 3.68
N GLY A 20 12.81 -0.80 4.61
CA GLY A 20 13.11 0.63 4.53
C GLY A 20 12.03 1.49 3.87
N TYR A 21 10.84 0.94 3.58
CA TYR A 21 9.73 1.71 3.03
C TYR A 21 9.05 2.59 4.08
N ILE A 22 8.57 3.77 3.64
CA ILE A 22 7.79 4.68 4.47
C ILE A 22 6.33 4.24 4.44
N ILE A 23 5.88 3.61 5.52
CA ILE A 23 4.46 3.29 5.72
C ILE A 23 3.76 4.43 6.44
N VAL A 24 2.68 4.90 5.84
CA VAL A 24 1.81 5.94 6.42
C VAL A 24 0.49 5.33 6.87
N THR A 25 0.00 5.78 8.01
CA THR A 25 -1.32 5.43 8.53
C THR A 25 -2.37 6.40 8.01
N ASP A 26 -3.64 6.02 8.09
CA ASP A 26 -4.77 6.88 7.72
C ASP A 26 -4.73 8.19 8.50
N ASP A 27 -4.29 9.24 7.82
CA ASP A 27 -4.45 10.61 8.26
C ASP A 27 -5.15 11.36 7.12
N SER A 28 -6.15 12.15 7.51
CA SER A 28 -7.16 12.73 6.62
C SER A 28 -6.58 13.62 5.51
N ASP A 29 -5.34 14.08 5.63
CA ASP A 29 -4.66 14.93 4.64
C ASP A 29 -3.39 14.29 4.03
N THR A 30 -3.17 12.99 4.23
CA THR A 30 -2.01 12.33 3.64
C THR A 30 -2.24 11.98 2.16
N LYS A 31 -1.33 12.45 1.29
CA LYS A 31 -1.20 11.95 -0.08
C LYS A 31 -0.44 10.63 -0.08
N TYR A 32 -0.96 9.64 -0.79
CA TYR A 32 -0.36 8.32 -0.92
C TYR A 32 0.26 8.15 -2.30
N ASP A 33 1.45 7.59 -2.38
CA ASP A 33 2.04 7.19 -3.66
C ASP A 33 1.54 5.79 -4.06
N VAL A 34 1.36 4.92 -3.07
CA VAL A 34 0.90 3.53 -3.23
C VAL A 34 -0.12 3.17 -2.16
N ILE A 35 -1.14 2.42 -2.54
CA ILE A 35 -2.10 1.77 -1.65
C ILE A 35 -2.01 0.25 -1.85
N ILE A 36 -1.84 -0.50 -0.76
CA ILE A 36 -1.89 -1.97 -0.75
C ILE A 36 -3.14 -2.41 0.01
N CYS A 37 -4.01 -3.15 -0.68
CA CYS A 37 -5.31 -3.56 -0.16
C CYS A 37 -5.74 -4.94 -0.63
N LYS A 38 -6.83 -5.46 -0.05
CA LYS A 38 -7.60 -6.57 -0.61
C LYS A 38 -8.94 -6.04 -1.09
N LEU A 39 -9.14 -5.98 -2.41
CA LEU A 39 -10.36 -5.42 -3.00
C LEU A 39 -11.62 -6.22 -2.61
N LYS A 40 -11.50 -7.55 -2.58
CA LYS A 40 -12.60 -8.45 -2.19
C LYS A 40 -13.04 -8.31 -0.73
N ASP A 41 -12.18 -7.77 0.13
CA ASP A 41 -12.45 -7.62 1.57
C ASP A 41 -12.85 -6.17 1.91
N ASN A 42 -13.42 -5.43 0.95
CA ASN A 42 -13.77 -4.01 1.09
C ASN A 42 -12.57 -3.12 1.47
N GLY A 43 -11.36 -3.50 1.07
CA GLY A 43 -10.11 -2.86 1.53
C GLY A 43 -9.94 -1.37 1.17
N LEU A 44 -10.79 -0.83 0.30
CA LEU A 44 -10.79 0.60 -0.05
C LEU A 44 -12.03 1.35 0.44
N ALA A 45 -13.03 0.67 1.00
CA ALA A 45 -14.36 1.25 1.24
C ALA A 45 -14.35 2.49 2.16
N ASN A 46 -13.36 2.59 3.04
CA ASN A 46 -13.24 3.69 4.01
C ASN A 46 -12.11 4.67 3.70
N LEU A 47 -11.41 4.51 2.57
CA LEU A 47 -10.24 5.32 2.23
C LEU A 47 -10.66 6.53 1.38
N ASN A 48 -10.46 7.73 1.90
CA ASN A 48 -10.69 8.95 1.14
C ASN A 48 -9.46 9.28 0.27
N ILE A 49 -9.47 8.81 -0.97
CA ILE A 49 -8.37 8.99 -1.91
C ILE A 49 -8.42 10.40 -2.52
N LYS A 50 -7.49 11.27 -2.08
CA LYS A 50 -7.46 12.70 -2.46
C LYS A 50 -6.52 13.05 -3.63
N ASN A 51 -5.62 12.15 -4.07
CA ASN A 51 -4.69 12.42 -5.17
C ASN A 51 -4.88 11.45 -6.37
N LYS A 52 -4.58 11.94 -7.59
CA LYS A 52 -4.89 11.24 -8.86
C LYS A 52 -3.83 10.22 -9.31
N ASP A 53 -2.60 10.29 -8.78
CA ASP A 53 -1.44 9.53 -9.27
C ASP A 53 -1.02 8.37 -8.33
N ILE A 54 -2.00 7.56 -7.91
CA ILE A 54 -1.78 6.48 -6.94
C ILE A 54 -1.68 5.14 -7.62
N LEU A 55 -0.67 4.35 -7.25
CA LEU A 55 -0.62 2.93 -7.58
C LEU A 55 -1.44 2.15 -6.55
N ILE A 56 -2.48 1.45 -7.01
CA ILE A 56 -3.25 0.54 -6.17
C ILE A 56 -2.79 -0.88 -6.46
N ILE A 57 -2.30 -1.57 -5.42
CA ILE A 57 -1.90 -2.97 -5.49
C ILE A 57 -2.93 -3.81 -4.73
N ASP A 58 -3.74 -4.56 -5.48
CA ASP A 58 -4.55 -5.63 -4.89
C ASP A 58 -3.63 -6.80 -4.52
N LEU A 59 -3.57 -7.08 -3.22
CA LEU A 59 -2.74 -8.12 -2.64
C LEU A 59 -3.14 -9.49 -3.21
N GLY A 60 -4.42 -9.83 -3.23
CA GLY A 60 -4.91 -11.13 -3.70
C GLY A 60 -4.15 -12.30 -3.05
N LYS A 61 -3.37 -13.03 -3.86
CA LYS A 61 -2.47 -14.13 -3.43
C LYS A 61 -0.98 -13.78 -3.46
N LYS A 62 -0.62 -12.52 -3.74
CA LYS A 62 0.78 -12.08 -3.85
C LYS A 62 1.49 -12.15 -2.51
N ASN A 63 2.75 -12.55 -2.53
CA ASN A 63 3.66 -12.50 -1.39
C ASN A 63 4.40 -11.15 -1.35
N ILE A 64 5.21 -10.95 -0.30
CA ILE A 64 5.91 -9.69 -0.08
C ILE A 64 6.98 -9.41 -1.15
N GLU A 65 7.64 -10.45 -1.68
CA GLU A 65 8.63 -10.33 -2.75
C GLU A 65 7.99 -9.82 -4.05
N GLU A 66 6.81 -10.33 -4.41
CA GLU A 66 6.04 -9.86 -5.57
C GLU A 66 5.57 -8.41 -5.39
N ILE A 67 5.12 -8.06 -4.17
CA ILE A 67 4.77 -6.67 -3.84
C ILE A 67 6.01 -5.77 -4.01
N GLU A 68 7.16 -6.17 -3.46
CA GLU A 68 8.38 -5.40 -3.56
C GLU A 68 8.87 -5.24 -5.00
N TYR A 69 8.76 -6.27 -5.83
CA TYR A 69 9.09 -6.20 -7.24
C TYR A 69 8.28 -5.11 -7.95
N ILE A 70 6.96 -5.08 -7.74
CA ILE A 70 6.06 -4.04 -8.27
C ILE A 70 6.46 -2.64 -7.77
N LEU A 71 6.83 -2.53 -6.49
CA LEU A 71 7.24 -1.26 -5.88
C LEU A 71 8.56 -0.72 -6.47
N ARG A 72 9.52 -1.60 -6.77
CA ARG A 72 10.83 -1.23 -7.32
C ARG A 72 10.77 -0.89 -8.81
N ASP A 73 9.93 -1.59 -9.58
CA ASP A 73 9.77 -1.33 -11.01
C ASP A 73 9.32 0.13 -11.27
N ARG A 74 8.51 0.70 -10.38
CA ARG A 74 8.08 2.11 -10.45
C ARG A 74 9.18 3.14 -10.13
N VAL A 75 10.33 2.70 -9.62
CA VAL A 75 11.48 3.58 -9.33
C VAL A 75 12.35 3.77 -10.58
N PHE A 76 12.12 2.99 -11.64
CA PHE A 76 12.80 3.05 -12.93
C PHE A 76 11.82 3.35 -14.08
#